data_AF-A0A960A674-F1
#
_entry.id   AF-A0A960A674-F1
#
_cell.length_a   1.000
_cell.length_b   1.000
_cell.length_c   1.000
_cell.angle_alpha   90.00
_cell.angle_beta   90.00
_cell.angle_gamma   90.00
#
_symmetry.space_group_name_H-M   'P 1'
#
loop_
_entity.id
_entity.type
_entity.pdbx_description
1 polymer ?
#
loop_
_entity_poly.entity_id
_entity_poly.type
_entity_poly.pdbx_seq_one_letter_code
_entity_poly.pdbx_strand_id
1 'polypeptide(L)'
;MRSVPHRVTCLLGLDDGVFPRGGGLDGDDLLHRDPMIGERDLRNDDRQLLLDAIISTTEHLVLTYSGANETTNQPRPPSVPLQELIDCSGADGRRPQRPGRASSTPALRCGQFHRPT
;
A
#
# COMPACT_ATOMS: atom_id res chain seq x y z
N MET A 1 -11.08 5.00 -7.40
CA MET A 1 -11.87 5.66 -6.33
C MET A 1 -12.25 7.00 -6.90
N ARG A 2 -13.54 7.26 -7.12
CA ARG A 2 -13.96 8.64 -7.38
C ARG A 2 -13.68 9.40 -6.08
N SER A 3 -13.04 10.57 -6.14
CA SER A 3 -12.56 11.38 -5.01
C SER A 3 -13.70 11.88 -4.09
N VAL A 4 -14.37 10.92 -3.43
CA VAL A 4 -15.43 11.15 -2.46
C VAL A 4 -14.76 11.26 -1.10
N PRO A 5 -15.02 12.32 -0.32
CA PRO A 5 -14.44 12.44 1.01
C PRO A 5 -14.89 11.32 1.95
N HIS A 6 -13.94 10.70 2.65
CA HIS A 6 -14.20 9.69 3.67
C HIS A 6 -13.53 10.08 4.98
N ARG A 7 -14.24 9.88 6.11
CA ARG A 7 -13.66 10.10 7.44
C ARG A 7 -12.45 9.21 7.67
N VAL A 8 -12.57 7.95 7.29
CA VAL A 8 -11.53 6.94 7.46
C VAL A 8 -11.35 6.18 6.16
N THR A 9 -10.10 6.03 5.73
CA THR A 9 -9.72 5.22 4.56
C THR A 9 -8.71 4.17 4.98
N CYS A 10 -9.00 2.90 4.64
CA CYS A 10 -8.13 1.77 4.93
C CYS A 10 -7.70 1.11 3.62
N LEU A 11 -6.39 1.12 3.33
CA LEU A 11 -5.79 0.41 2.20
C LEU A 11 -5.01 -0.80 2.70
N LEU A 12 -5.32 -1.96 2.12
CA LEU A 12 -4.77 -3.25 2.51
C LEU A 12 -3.94 -3.86 1.38
N GLY A 13 -2.88 -4.59 1.74
CA GLY A 13 -2.07 -5.35 0.78
C GLY A 13 -1.17 -4.47 -0.08
N LEU A 14 -0.62 -3.39 0.48
CA LEU A 14 0.36 -2.51 -0.19
C LEU A 14 1.76 -3.15 -0.20
N ASP A 15 1.80 -4.42 -0.58
CA ASP A 15 2.98 -5.27 -0.66
C ASP A 15 3.67 -5.15 -2.01
N ASP A 16 4.99 -5.31 -2.02
CA ASP A 16 5.75 -5.41 -3.26
C ASP A 16 5.31 -6.61 -4.10
N GLY A 17 5.18 -6.38 -5.40
CA GLY A 17 4.63 -7.33 -6.37
C GLY A 17 3.09 -7.46 -6.38
N VAL A 18 2.39 -6.85 -5.42
CA VAL A 18 0.91 -6.81 -5.38
C VAL A 18 0.40 -5.42 -5.77
N PHE A 19 1.05 -4.37 -5.24
CA PHE A 19 0.74 -2.98 -5.53
C PHE A 19 2.03 -2.23 -5.94
N PRO A 20 2.00 -1.41 -7.00
CA PRO A 20 0.96 -1.29 -8.03
C PRO A 20 0.69 -2.63 -8.73
N ARG A 21 -0.51 -2.79 -9.28
CA ARG A 21 -0.88 -3.96 -10.06
C ARG A 21 0.03 -4.03 -11.28
N GLY A 22 0.67 -5.18 -11.46
CA GLY A 22 1.42 -5.45 -12.69
C GLY A 22 0.46 -5.45 -13.88
N GLY A 23 0.79 -4.67 -14.91
CA GLY A 23 0.27 -4.90 -16.25
C GLY A 23 1.06 -6.04 -16.87
N GLY A 24 0.42 -7.18 -17.12
CA GLY A 24 1.01 -8.20 -17.97
C GLY A 24 1.14 -7.65 -19.39
N LEU A 25 2.28 -7.91 -20.03
CA LEU A 25 2.40 -7.73 -21.48
C LEU A 25 1.62 -8.88 -22.12
N ASP A 26 0.33 -8.66 -22.39
CA ASP A 26 -0.36 -9.52 -23.35
C ASP A 26 0.30 -9.26 -24.72
N GLY A 27 0.70 -10.32 -25.43
CA GLY A 27 1.44 -10.20 -26.70
C GLY A 27 0.71 -9.41 -27.79
N ASP A 28 -0.59 -9.22 -27.60
CA ASP A 28 -1.50 -8.48 -28.47
C ASP A 28 -1.74 -7.02 -28.03
N ASP A 29 -1.07 -6.55 -26.96
CA ASP A 29 -1.11 -5.14 -26.55
C ASP A 29 -0.23 -4.28 -27.48
N LEU A 30 -0.85 -3.77 -28.54
CA LEU A 30 -0.20 -2.89 -29.52
C LEU A 30 0.23 -1.55 -28.91
N LEU A 31 -0.47 -1.09 -27.86
CA LEU A 31 -0.19 0.20 -27.21
C LEU A 31 1.12 0.16 -26.42
N HIS A 32 1.54 -1.03 -25.99
CA HIS A 32 2.81 -1.22 -25.29
C HIS A 32 4.04 -1.26 -26.21
N ARG A 33 3.85 -1.40 -27.53
CA ARG A 33 4.97 -1.51 -28.48
C ARG A 33 5.70 -0.19 -28.70
N ASP A 34 4.94 0.90 -28.75
CA ASP A 34 5.46 2.27 -28.88
C ASP A 34 4.61 3.20 -28.00
N PRO A 35 4.93 3.29 -26.68
CA PRO A 35 4.11 4.02 -25.73
C PRO A 35 4.14 5.52 -26.01
N MET A 36 2.95 6.10 -26.20
CA MET A 36 2.75 7.51 -26.49
C MET A 36 2.18 8.25 -25.28
N ILE A 37 2.45 9.56 -25.20
CA ILE A 37 1.85 10.41 -24.16
C ILE A 37 0.32 10.41 -24.31
N GLY A 38 -0.39 10.17 -23.22
CA GLY A 38 -1.86 10.10 -23.19
C GLY A 38 -2.41 8.67 -23.25
N GLU A 39 -1.57 7.69 -23.56
CA GLU A 39 -1.88 6.28 -23.38
C GLU A 39 -2.12 5.95 -21.90
N ARG A 40 -2.95 4.94 -21.66
CA ARG A 40 -3.29 4.51 -20.31
C ARG A 40 -2.15 3.68 -19.72
N ASP A 41 -1.63 4.10 -18.57
CA ASP A 41 -0.64 3.34 -17.79
C ASP A 41 -1.25 2.88 -16.46
N LEU A 42 -1.37 1.56 -16.30
CA LEU A 42 -1.91 0.93 -15.09
C LEU A 42 -1.13 1.27 -13.82
N ARG A 43 0.20 1.41 -13.91
CA ARG A 43 1.02 1.75 -12.75
C ARG A 43 0.74 3.18 -12.30
N ASN A 44 0.59 4.09 -13.25
CA ASN A 44 0.22 5.48 -12.96
C ASN A 44 -1.22 5.59 -12.46
N ASP A 45 -2.16 4.82 -13.01
CA ASP A 45 -3.53 4.75 -12.50
C ASP A 45 -3.55 4.32 -11.03
N ASP A 46 -2.80 3.28 -10.66
CA ASP A 46 -2.73 2.80 -9.27
C ASP A 46 -2.08 3.81 -8.32
N ARG A 47 -1.02 4.50 -8.77
CA ARG A 47 -0.44 5.61 -8.02
C ARG A 47 -1.44 6.75 -7.84
N GLN A 48 -2.19 7.09 -8.89
CA GLN A 48 -3.24 8.09 -8.82
C GLN A 48 -4.34 7.67 -7.84
N LEU A 49 -4.74 6.39 -7.85
CA LEU A 49 -5.72 5.85 -6.90
C LEU A 49 -5.26 5.96 -5.45
N LEU A 50 -3.99 5.70 -5.16
CA LEU A 50 -3.40 5.90 -3.83
C LEU A 50 -3.45 7.37 -3.43
N LEU A 51 -3.08 8.29 -4.33
CA LEU A 51 -3.13 9.73 -4.06
C LEU A 51 -4.56 10.22 -3.84
N ASP A 52 -5.52 9.76 -4.64
CA ASP A 52 -6.93 10.08 -4.47
C ASP A 52 -7.43 9.61 -3.09
N ALA A 53 -7.02 8.42 -2.64
CA ALA A 53 -7.35 7.89 -1.33
C ALA A 53 -6.74 8.76 -0.21
N ILE A 54 -5.49 9.19 -0.35
CA ILE A 54 -4.80 10.06 0.61
C ILE A 54 -5.52 11.42 0.70
N ILE A 55 -5.79 12.05 -0.44
CA ILE A 55 -6.39 13.40 -0.53
C ILE A 55 -7.84 13.40 -0.05
N SER A 56 -8.59 12.31 -0.27
CA SER A 56 -9.99 12.22 0.13
C SER A 56 -10.20 11.85 1.61
N THR A 57 -9.14 11.51 2.35
CA THR A 57 -9.25 11.11 3.75
C THR A 57 -9.26 12.33 4.67
N THR A 58 -10.28 12.44 5.54
CA THR A 58 -10.44 13.62 6.40
C THR A 58 -9.98 13.43 7.84
N GLU A 59 -10.00 12.20 8.39
CA GLU A 59 -9.59 11.95 9.79
C GLU A 59 -8.46 10.92 9.91
N HIS A 60 -8.65 9.70 9.37
CA HIS A 60 -7.70 8.61 9.57
C HIS A 60 -7.38 7.86 8.27
N LEU A 61 -6.08 7.79 7.94
CA LEU A 61 -5.55 6.97 6.86
C LEU A 61 -4.83 5.75 7.45
N VAL A 62 -5.28 4.55 7.11
CA VAL A 62 -4.68 3.29 7.56
C VAL A 62 -4.12 2.55 6.36
N LEU A 63 -2.81 2.35 6.33
CA LEU A 63 -2.09 1.67 5.25
C LEU A 63 -1.43 0.41 5.80
N THR A 64 -1.63 -0.74 5.15
CA THR A 64 -1.07 -2.00 5.61
C THR A 64 -0.38 -2.78 4.50
N TYR A 65 0.71 -3.45 4.86
CA TYR A 65 1.44 -4.41 4.06
C TYR A 65 1.85 -5.59 4.98
N SER A 66 2.12 -6.75 4.38
CA SER A 66 2.32 -8.02 5.10
C SER A 66 3.66 -8.10 5.82
N GLY A 67 4.72 -7.54 5.24
CA GLY A 67 6.07 -7.43 5.85
C GLY A 67 6.90 -8.72 5.89
N ALA A 68 6.27 -9.90 5.80
CA ALA A 68 6.94 -11.19 5.60
C ALA A 68 6.02 -12.14 4.81
N ASN A 69 6.61 -13.08 4.07
CA ASN A 69 5.88 -14.13 3.37
C ASN A 69 5.33 -15.17 4.37
N GLU A 70 4.05 -15.51 4.27
CA GLU A 70 3.36 -16.44 5.18
C GLU A 70 3.90 -17.88 5.13
N THR A 71 4.47 -18.30 4.00
CA THR A 71 4.97 -19.66 3.79
C THR A 71 6.46 -19.76 4.11
N THR A 72 7.26 -18.81 3.59
CA THR A 72 8.73 -18.88 3.71
C THR A 72 9.28 -18.04 4.86
N ASN A 73 8.45 -17.22 5.49
CA ASN A 73 8.81 -16.25 6.52
C ASN A 73 9.92 -15.27 6.10
N GLN A 74 10.22 -15.18 4.80
CA GLN A 74 11.18 -14.23 4.27
C GLN A 74 10.63 -12.81 4.37
N PRO A 75 11.48 -11.80 4.64
CA PRO A 75 11.05 -10.42 4.70
C PRO A 75 10.46 -10.00 3.35
N ARG A 76 9.29 -9.36 3.38
CA ARG A 76 8.64 -8.78 2.21
C ARG A 76 8.67 -7.26 2.35
N PRO A 77 9.27 -6.53 1.39
CA PRO A 77 9.27 -5.07 1.44
C PRO A 77 7.87 -4.51 1.19
N PRO A 78 7.57 -3.28 1.65
CA PRO A 78 6.39 -2.55 1.21
C PRO A 78 6.49 -2.23 -0.28
N SER A 79 5.35 -1.95 -0.89
CA SER A 79 5.29 -1.42 -2.26
C SER A 79 6.07 -0.11 -2.41
N VAL A 80 6.65 0.11 -3.59
CA VAL A 80 7.44 1.33 -3.89
C VAL A 80 6.69 2.62 -3.55
N PRO A 81 5.41 2.83 -3.96
CA PRO A 81 4.70 4.07 -3.60
C PRO A 81 4.44 4.22 -2.11
N LEU A 82 4.28 3.11 -1.37
CA LEU A 82 4.14 3.16 0.08
C LEU A 82 5.47 3.54 0.74
N GLN A 83 6.60 3.03 0.25
CA GLN A 83 7.92 3.40 0.74
C GLN A 83 8.20 4.89 0.51
N GLU A 84 7.92 5.39 -0.69
CA GLU A 84 8.02 6.83 -1.01
C GLU A 84 7.20 7.70 -0.05
N LEU A 85 5.96 7.28 0.27
CA LEU A 85 5.10 8.00 1.21
C LEU A 85 5.67 8.01 2.64
N ILE A 86 6.22 6.88 3.10
CA ILE A 86 6.87 6.79 4.41
C ILE A 86 8.07 7.74 4.45
N ASP A 87 8.92 7.70 3.42
CA ASP A 87 10.11 8.55 3.33
C ASP A 87 9.73 10.04 3.33
N CYS A 88 8.70 10.43 2.57
CA CYS A 88 8.18 11.80 2.55
C CYS A 88 7.59 12.25 3.89
N SER A 89 6.99 11.33 4.65
CA SER A 89 6.37 11.67 5.94
C SER A 89 7.38 12.02 7.04
N GLY A 90 8.65 11.71 6.83
CA GLY A 90 9.70 11.86 7.86
C GLY A 90 9.52 10.93 9.06
N ALA A 91 8.51 10.04 9.03
CA ALA A 91 8.37 8.98 10.01
C ALA A 91 9.46 7.95 9.72
N ASP A 92 10.48 7.92 10.58
CA ASP A 92 11.37 6.76 10.68
C ASP A 92 10.45 5.55 10.87
N GLY A 93 10.50 4.58 9.95
CA GLY A 93 9.59 3.44 9.83
C GLY A 93 9.74 2.46 11.00
N ARG A 94 9.65 2.95 12.23
CA ARG A 94 9.65 2.18 13.46
C ARG A 94 8.47 1.24 13.39
N ARG A 95 8.77 0.01 12.95
CA ARG A 95 8.02 -1.17 13.34
C ARG A 95 7.78 -1.02 14.85
N PRO A 96 6.54 -0.99 15.35
CA PRO A 96 6.32 -1.22 16.76
C PRO A 96 6.92 -2.59 17.04
N GLN A 97 8.11 -2.61 17.65
CA GLN A 97 8.74 -3.85 18.08
C GLN A 97 7.77 -4.45 19.09
N ARG A 98 7.07 -5.52 18.70
CA ARG A 98 6.31 -6.33 19.65
C ARG A 98 7.33 -6.84 20.67
N PRO A 99 7.23 -6.46 21.95
CA PRO A 99 8.09 -7.06 22.96
C PRO A 99 7.63 -8.51 23.13
N GLY A 100 8.47 -9.45 22.66
CA GLY A 100 8.39 -10.88 22.91
C GLY A 100 7.16 -11.61 22.38
N ARG A 101 7.32 -12.43 21.32
CA ARG A 101 6.47 -13.62 21.16
C ARG A 101 7.26 -14.74 20.50
N ALA A 102 7.67 -15.70 21.33
CA ALA A 102 8.00 -17.04 20.88
C ALA A 102 6.81 -17.61 20.08
N SER A 103 7.13 -18.43 19.09
CA SER A 103 6.21 -19.11 18.19
C SER A 103 5.00 -19.74 18.90
N SER A 104 3.79 -19.24 18.61
CA SER A 104 2.53 -20.00 18.54
C SER A 104 1.35 -19.06 18.24
N THR A 105 0.74 -19.25 17.09
CA THR A 105 -0.58 -18.77 16.65
C THR A 105 -1.69 -19.14 17.67
N PRO A 106 -2.90 -18.54 17.68
CA PRO A 106 -3.43 -17.36 16.97
C PRO A 106 -3.90 -16.25 17.94
N ALA A 107 -4.16 -15.05 17.41
CA ALA A 107 -5.43 -14.33 17.56
C ALA A 107 -5.28 -12.84 17.24
N LEU A 108 -6.19 -12.38 16.39
CA LEU A 108 -6.53 -10.99 16.10
C LEU A 108 -6.48 -10.07 17.33
N ARG A 109 -5.96 -8.85 17.15
CA ARG A 109 -6.68 -7.64 17.57
C ARG A 109 -6.16 -6.40 16.86
N CYS A 110 -7.11 -5.74 16.20
CA CYS A 110 -7.08 -4.39 15.66
C CYS A 110 -6.71 -3.40 16.78
N GLY A 111 -5.63 -2.64 16.60
CA GLY A 111 -5.20 -1.58 17.50
C GLY A 111 -5.53 -0.23 16.87
N GLN A 112 -6.65 0.37 17.28
CA GLN A 112 -7.04 1.74 16.97
C GLN A 112 -6.02 2.70 17.60
N PHE A 113 -5.43 3.59 16.79
CA PHE A 113 -4.64 4.71 17.28
C PHE A 113 -5.57 5.91 17.45
N HIS A 114 -6.08 6.09 18.67
CA HIS A 114 -6.86 7.26 19.05
C HIS A 114 -5.89 8.35 19.56
N ARG A 115 -5.96 9.56 19.00
CA ARG A 115 -5.27 10.72 19.57
C ARG A 115 -6.17 11.37 20.63
N PRO A 116 -5.63 11.78 21.79
CA PRO A 116 -6.38 12.57 22.76
C PRO A 116 -6.54 14.01 22.25
N THR A 117 -7.71 14.59 22.50
CA THR A 117 -7.94 16.04 22.52
C THR A 117 -7.15 16.71 23.64
#